data_AF-A0A2G6PE88-F1
#
_entry.id   AF-A0A2G6PE88-F1
#
_cell.length_a   1.000
_cell.length_b   1.000
_cell.length_c   1.000
_cell.angle_alpha   90.00
_cell.angle_beta   90.00
_cell.angle_gamma   90.00
#
_symmetry.space_group_name_H-M   'P 1'
#
loop_
_entity.id
_entity.type
_entity.pdbx_description
1 polymer ?
#
loop_
_entity_poly.entity_id
_entity_poly.type
_entity_poly.pdbx_seq_one_letter_code
_entity_poly.pdbx_strand_id
1 'polypeptide(L)'
;MPRIVVFLDLDDTILQTAPKCPPDSPVEPAATNRAGQVLSFMTGSQRRLLAFWQEQAIVIPVTGRTDDALARVLIEFGSWKITHHGAVIRQPDGQLPRWWFAEVRPALIAAQPLLWKLSAQLEAGAAAGGYRVRSHSVGEWLSYISVKTDADSTVLTQLQTHLKASSGLPPELAVHCNGNNLAVVVRGAQKKDAVQRVMTELERDGAIVTMGAGDSLTDLPFMQLCDFALVPKASQIQSETWCGYGL
;
A
#
# COMPACT_ATOMS: atom_id res chain seq x y z
N MET A 1 12.87 23.98 -14.47
CA MET A 1 13.48 23.03 -13.51
C MET A 1 12.57 21.81 -13.44
N PRO A 2 13.10 20.58 -13.32
CA PRO A 2 12.26 19.40 -13.20
C PRO A 2 11.43 19.46 -11.91
N ARG A 3 10.18 18.97 -11.96
CA ARG A 3 9.28 18.94 -10.80
C ARG A 3 9.66 17.77 -9.90
N ILE A 4 9.59 17.95 -8.59
CA ILE A 4 9.82 16.84 -7.64
C ILE A 4 8.49 16.11 -7.43
N VAL A 5 8.52 14.79 -7.52
CA VAL A 5 7.37 13.91 -7.28
C VAL A 5 7.74 12.89 -6.19
N VAL A 6 6.94 12.83 -5.14
CA VAL A 6 7.11 11.88 -4.03
C VAL A 6 6.00 10.84 -4.09
N PHE A 7 6.35 9.60 -4.41
CA PHE A 7 5.48 8.43 -4.29
C PHE A 7 5.57 7.91 -2.87
N LEU A 8 4.50 8.12 -2.10
CA LEU A 8 4.50 7.97 -0.64
C LEU A 8 3.57 6.84 -0.20
N ASP A 9 4.14 5.73 0.28
CA ASP A 9 3.37 4.81 1.13
C ASP A 9 2.97 5.49 2.45
N LEU A 10 1.88 5.01 3.06
CA LEU A 10 1.25 5.68 4.20
C LEU A 10 1.53 4.99 5.53
N ASP A 11 0.95 3.81 5.73
CA ASP A 11 0.99 3.07 6.99
C ASP A 11 2.40 2.61 7.28
N ASP A 12 2.89 2.88 8.49
CA ASP A 12 4.24 2.61 8.98
C ASP A 12 5.37 3.36 8.23
N THR A 13 5.03 4.12 7.18
CA THR A 13 5.93 5.06 6.48
C THR A 13 5.83 6.48 7.06
N ILE A 14 4.69 7.15 6.84
CA ILE A 14 4.47 8.54 7.30
C ILE A 14 3.52 8.62 8.49
N LEU A 15 2.67 7.61 8.71
CA LEU A 15 1.72 7.52 9.81
C LEU A 15 1.64 6.10 10.35
N GLN A 16 1.27 5.92 11.62
CA GLN A 16 1.18 4.58 12.24
C GLN A 16 0.08 4.52 13.30
N THR A 17 -0.38 3.32 13.64
CA THR A 17 -1.34 3.11 14.73
C THR A 17 -0.74 3.48 16.09
N ALA A 18 -1.57 3.85 17.08
CA ALA A 18 -1.12 4.21 18.43
C ALA A 18 -0.09 3.24 19.06
N PRO A 19 -0.25 1.91 19.03
CA PRO A 19 0.73 0.99 19.64
C PRO A 19 2.12 1.01 19.01
N LYS A 20 2.25 1.53 17.78
CA LYS A 20 3.52 1.64 17.05
C LYS A 20 4.17 3.03 17.19
N CYS A 21 3.52 3.96 17.87
CA CYS A 21 4.11 5.27 18.13
C CYS A 21 5.24 5.14 19.17
N PRO A 22 6.34 5.90 19.03
CA PRO A 22 7.36 5.94 20.05
C PRO A 22 6.76 6.34 21.41
N PRO A 23 7.14 5.67 22.51
CA PRO A 23 6.67 6.05 23.84
C PRO A 23 7.11 7.49 24.14
N ASP A 24 6.26 8.20 24.89
CA ASP A 24 6.52 9.56 25.40
C ASP A 24 6.79 10.64 24.34
N SER A 25 6.52 10.36 23.06
CA SER A 25 6.65 11.34 21.99
C SER A 25 5.30 11.99 21.67
N PRO A 26 5.23 13.33 21.51
CA PRO A 26 4.01 13.97 21.06
C PRO A 26 3.67 13.50 19.65
N VAL A 27 2.45 12.99 19.49
CA VAL A 27 1.91 12.53 18.21
C VAL A 27 0.61 13.26 17.90
N GLU A 28 0.32 13.45 16.61
CA GLU A 28 -0.90 14.09 16.14
C GLU A 28 -1.78 13.13 15.35
N PRO A 29 -3.11 13.26 15.43
CA PRO A 29 -4.04 12.48 14.61
C PRO A 29 -3.72 12.56 13.12
N ALA A 30 -3.73 11.41 12.45
CA ALA A 30 -3.41 11.29 11.03
C ALA A 30 -4.42 10.44 10.24
N ALA A 31 -5.19 9.57 10.89
CA ALA A 31 -6.32 8.90 10.25
C ALA A 31 -7.37 8.46 11.27
N THR A 32 -8.61 8.36 10.82
CA THR A 32 -9.75 7.88 11.63
C THR A 32 -10.28 6.53 11.16
N ASN A 33 -10.94 5.82 12.08
CA ASN A 33 -11.72 4.62 11.77
C ASN A 33 -13.10 5.00 11.19
N ARG A 34 -13.94 3.99 10.88
CA ARG A 34 -15.29 4.22 10.33
C ARG A 34 -16.24 4.96 11.30
N ALA A 35 -15.96 4.94 12.60
CA ALA A 35 -16.73 5.65 13.62
C ALA A 35 -16.19 7.07 13.88
N GLY A 36 -15.21 7.54 13.11
CA GLY A 36 -14.59 8.87 13.27
C GLY A 36 -13.56 8.95 14.41
N GLN A 37 -13.27 7.84 15.10
CA GLN A 37 -12.28 7.81 16.17
C GLN A 37 -10.88 7.78 15.57
N VAL A 38 -9.95 8.56 16.13
CA VAL A 38 -8.56 8.58 15.70
C VAL A 38 -7.93 7.20 15.92
N LEU A 39 -7.25 6.69 14.89
CA LEU A 39 -6.62 5.37 14.90
C LEU A 39 -5.13 5.44 14.58
N SER A 40 -4.75 6.31 13.64
CA SER A 40 -3.36 6.49 13.22
C SER A 40 -2.88 7.90 13.55
N PHE A 41 -1.57 8.02 13.75
CA PHE A 41 -0.90 9.23 14.22
C PHE A 41 0.40 9.47 13.46
N MET A 42 0.86 10.73 13.48
CA MET A 42 2.17 11.16 13.01
C MET A 42 3.00 11.72 14.16
N THR A 43 4.29 11.38 14.19
CA THR A 43 5.29 12.05 15.02
C THR A 43 5.59 13.46 14.50
N GLY A 44 6.22 14.30 15.33
CA GLY A 44 6.68 15.62 14.91
C GLY A 44 7.62 15.59 13.70
N SER A 45 8.51 14.60 13.63
CA SER A 45 9.45 14.44 12.52
C SER A 45 8.74 14.05 11.22
N GLN A 46 7.80 13.10 11.28
CA GLN A 46 7.00 12.71 10.11
C GLN A 46 6.20 13.89 9.57
N ARG A 47 5.54 14.65 10.44
CA ARG A 47 4.79 15.85 10.04
C ARG A 47 5.68 16.90 9.41
N ARG A 48 6.85 17.19 10.00
CA ARG A 48 7.78 18.17 9.45
C ARG A 48 8.26 17.77 8.05
N LEU A 49 8.55 16.49 7.85
CA LEU A 49 8.97 15.96 6.55
C LEU A 49 7.83 16.03 5.52
N LEU A 50 6.63 15.62 5.90
CA LEU A 50 5.45 15.70 5.03
C LEU A 50 5.14 17.14 4.62
N ALA A 51 5.15 18.08 5.57
CA ALA A 51 4.91 19.49 5.29
C ALA A 51 5.93 20.05 4.29
N PHE A 52 7.20 19.71 4.47
CA PHE A 52 8.25 20.08 3.52
C PHE A 52 7.99 19.52 2.12
N TRP A 53 7.61 18.24 2.01
CA TRP A 53 7.28 17.65 0.71
C TRP A 53 6.04 18.27 0.07
N GLN A 54 5.00 18.57 0.84
CA GLN A 54 3.79 19.22 0.31
C GLN A 54 4.07 20.65 -0.16
N GLU A 55 5.05 21.33 0.44
CA GLU A 55 5.47 22.67 0.02
C GLU A 55 6.33 22.65 -1.25
N GLN A 56 7.18 21.63 -1.41
CA GLN A 56 8.24 21.62 -2.44
C GLN A 56 8.02 20.62 -3.58
N ALA A 57 7.04 19.72 -3.46
CA ALA A 57 6.87 18.59 -4.35
C ALA A 57 5.40 18.20 -4.56
N ILE A 58 5.16 17.41 -5.61
CA ILE A 58 3.89 16.72 -5.82
C ILE A 58 3.92 15.43 -5.00
N VAL A 59 3.08 15.32 -3.97
CA VAL A 59 2.98 14.10 -3.15
C VAL A 59 1.82 13.23 -3.62
N ILE A 60 2.12 11.99 -4.00
CA ILE A 60 1.17 11.00 -4.51
C ILE A 60 1.12 9.83 -3.53
N PRO A 61 -0.01 9.55 -2.86
CA PRO A 61 -0.11 8.42 -1.96
C PRO A 61 -0.11 7.11 -2.77
N VAL A 62 0.67 6.12 -2.31
CA VAL A 62 0.79 4.78 -2.90
C VAL A 62 0.52 3.73 -1.84
N THR A 63 -0.77 3.41 -1.63
CA THR A 63 -1.21 2.70 -0.43
C THR A 63 -1.98 1.41 -0.72
N GLY A 64 -1.90 0.47 0.23
CA GLY A 64 -2.78 -0.70 0.28
C GLY A 64 -4.22 -0.39 0.71
N ARG A 65 -4.48 0.82 1.22
CA ARG A 65 -5.82 1.26 1.63
C ARG A 65 -6.79 1.32 0.46
N THR A 66 -8.07 1.06 0.73
CA THR A 66 -9.16 1.39 -0.21
C THR A 66 -9.35 2.90 -0.34
N ASP A 67 -10.10 3.36 -1.35
CA ASP A 67 -10.45 4.79 -1.48
C ASP A 67 -11.13 5.34 -0.22
N ASP A 68 -12.12 4.62 0.32
CA ASP A 68 -12.78 5.00 1.57
C ASP A 68 -11.80 5.10 2.74
N ALA A 69 -10.80 4.22 2.79
CA ALA A 69 -9.80 4.22 3.85
C ALA A 69 -8.75 5.33 3.68
N LEU A 70 -8.45 5.72 2.44
CA LEU A 70 -7.66 6.91 2.15
C LEU A 70 -8.43 8.18 2.49
N ALA A 71 -9.73 8.25 2.20
CA ALA A 71 -10.57 9.41 2.50
C ALA A 71 -10.69 9.74 4.00
N ARG A 72 -10.32 8.79 4.88
CA ARG A 72 -10.24 8.99 6.33
C ARG A 72 -8.85 9.36 6.84
N VAL A 73 -7.86 9.48 5.95
CA VAL A 73 -6.53 10.02 6.26
C VAL A 73 -6.63 11.54 6.30
N LEU A 74 -6.09 12.15 7.36
CA LEU A 74 -6.10 13.59 7.61
C LEU A 74 -4.91 14.28 6.93
N ILE A 75 -4.61 13.86 5.70
CA ILE A 75 -3.55 14.40 4.85
C ILE A 75 -4.19 14.76 3.51
N GLU A 76 -4.00 15.99 3.08
CA GLU A 76 -4.50 16.45 1.79
C GLU A 76 -3.55 16.03 0.66
N PHE A 77 -4.09 15.29 -0.30
CA PHE A 77 -3.42 14.92 -1.53
C PHE A 77 -4.17 15.53 -2.71
N GLY A 78 -3.55 16.54 -3.34
CA GLY A 78 -4.13 17.31 -4.46
C GLY A 78 -3.81 16.75 -5.86
N SER A 79 -3.03 15.69 -5.96
CA SER A 79 -2.59 15.09 -7.22
C SER A 79 -3.24 13.71 -7.43
N TRP A 80 -2.59 12.88 -8.26
CA TRP A 80 -2.91 11.46 -8.41
C TRP A 80 -2.96 10.74 -7.06
N LYS A 81 -3.78 9.70 -6.98
CA LYS A 81 -3.90 8.82 -5.80
C LYS A 81 -3.87 7.37 -6.24
N ILE A 82 -2.99 6.57 -5.63
CA ILE A 82 -2.86 5.15 -5.90
C ILE A 82 -3.31 4.39 -4.64
N THR A 83 -4.41 3.64 -4.78
CA THR A 83 -5.08 2.90 -3.71
C THR A 83 -5.24 1.43 -4.10
N HIS A 84 -5.79 0.60 -3.19
CA HIS A 84 -6.02 -0.83 -3.43
C HIS A 84 -4.75 -1.58 -3.86
N HIS A 85 -3.61 -1.29 -3.23
CA HIS A 85 -2.32 -1.87 -3.58
C HIS A 85 -1.87 -1.60 -5.02
N GLY A 86 -2.41 -0.59 -5.70
CA GLY A 86 -2.12 -0.25 -7.10
C GLY A 86 -3.26 -0.52 -8.08
N ALA A 87 -4.32 -1.22 -7.66
CA ALA A 87 -5.42 -1.56 -8.54
C ALA A 87 -6.31 -0.35 -8.87
N VAL A 88 -6.25 0.73 -8.09
CA VAL A 88 -7.04 1.95 -8.30
C VAL A 88 -6.11 3.14 -8.42
N ILE A 89 -6.28 3.90 -9.50
CA ILE A 89 -5.45 5.06 -9.84
C ILE A 89 -6.39 6.20 -10.16
N ARG A 90 -6.52 7.17 -9.27
CA ARG A 90 -7.40 8.32 -9.46
C ARG A 90 -6.59 9.53 -9.88
N GLN A 91 -7.10 10.24 -10.89
CA GLN A 91 -6.62 11.54 -11.30
C GLN A 91 -6.89 12.61 -10.20
N PRO A 92 -6.30 13.81 -10.31
CA PRO A 92 -6.59 14.92 -9.40
C PRO A 92 -8.08 15.26 -9.28
N ASP A 93 -8.86 15.06 -10.35
CA ASP A 93 -10.32 15.24 -10.37
C ASP A 93 -11.10 14.13 -9.65
N GLY A 94 -10.40 13.12 -9.11
CA GLY A 94 -10.96 11.97 -8.44
C GLY A 94 -11.45 10.85 -9.35
N GLN A 95 -11.43 11.02 -10.68
CA GLN A 95 -11.90 10.01 -11.64
C GLN A 95 -10.82 8.98 -11.97
N LEU A 96 -11.25 7.77 -12.35
CA LEU A 96 -10.36 6.80 -12.98
C LEU A 96 -10.01 7.31 -14.39
N PRO A 97 -8.73 7.32 -14.80
CA PRO A 97 -8.35 7.74 -16.13
C PRO A 97 -8.84 6.71 -17.16
N ARG A 98 -9.11 7.17 -18.40
CA ARG A 98 -9.68 6.31 -19.46
C ARG A 98 -8.86 5.04 -19.72
N TRP A 99 -7.53 5.16 -19.69
CA TRP A 99 -6.63 4.04 -19.91
C TRP A 99 -6.74 2.95 -18.83
N TRP A 100 -7.19 3.28 -17.61
CA TRP A 100 -7.36 2.30 -16.54
C TRP A 100 -8.34 1.19 -16.95
N PHE A 101 -9.39 1.54 -17.69
CA PHE A 101 -10.39 0.59 -18.19
C PHE A 101 -9.88 -0.34 -19.28
N ALA A 102 -8.80 0.04 -19.96
CA ALA A 102 -8.14 -0.73 -21.01
C ALA A 102 -6.93 -1.53 -20.50
N GLU A 103 -6.25 -1.04 -19.48
CA GLU A 103 -4.99 -1.61 -18.99
C GLU A 103 -5.15 -2.40 -17.68
N VAL A 104 -5.88 -1.85 -16.70
CA VAL A 104 -5.97 -2.46 -15.35
C VAL A 104 -7.22 -3.33 -15.22
N ARG A 105 -8.37 -2.83 -15.66
CA ARG A 105 -9.65 -3.56 -15.55
C ARG A 105 -9.59 -4.98 -16.16
N PRO A 106 -8.99 -5.22 -17.33
CA PRO A 106 -8.91 -6.58 -17.88
C PRO A 106 -8.15 -7.55 -16.98
N ALA A 107 -7.07 -7.10 -16.33
CA ALA A 107 -6.31 -7.92 -15.38
C ALA A 107 -7.17 -8.28 -14.15
N LEU A 108 -7.94 -7.31 -13.63
CA LEU A 108 -8.87 -7.57 -12.52
C LEU A 108 -9.96 -8.56 -12.93
N ILE A 109 -10.57 -8.39 -14.12
CA ILE A 109 -11.59 -9.30 -14.63
C ILE A 109 -11.04 -10.72 -14.77
N ALA A 110 -9.85 -10.88 -15.36
CA ALA A 110 -9.22 -12.18 -15.52
C ALA A 110 -8.95 -12.87 -14.17
N ALA A 111 -8.60 -12.09 -13.14
CA ALA A 111 -8.30 -12.61 -11.80
C ALA A 111 -9.55 -12.88 -10.93
N GLN A 112 -10.74 -12.39 -11.31
CA GLN A 112 -11.97 -12.51 -10.51
C GLN A 112 -12.26 -13.96 -10.05
N PRO A 113 -12.28 -14.99 -10.91
CA PRO A 113 -12.58 -16.35 -10.48
C PRO A 113 -11.56 -16.89 -9.46
N LEU A 114 -10.28 -16.50 -9.62
CA LEU A 114 -9.20 -16.92 -8.73
C LEU A 114 -9.33 -16.25 -7.36
N LEU A 115 -9.62 -14.95 -7.33
CA LEU A 115 -9.81 -14.21 -6.09
C LEU A 115 -11.03 -14.71 -5.33
N TRP A 116 -12.18 -14.93 -5.97
CA TRP A 116 -13.37 -15.45 -5.28
C TRP A 116 -13.15 -16.85 -4.71
N LYS A 117 -12.52 -17.74 -5.50
CA LYS A 117 -12.16 -19.08 -5.03
C LYS A 117 -11.24 -19.00 -3.81
N LEU A 118 -10.22 -18.15 -3.85
CA LEU A 118 -9.27 -18.00 -2.76
C LEU A 118 -9.91 -17.35 -1.52
N SER A 119 -10.78 -16.34 -1.70
CA SER A 119 -11.52 -15.72 -0.59
C SER A 119 -12.35 -16.76 0.14
N ALA A 120 -13.11 -17.60 -0.58
CA ALA A 120 -13.91 -18.65 0.01
C ALA A 120 -13.06 -19.71 0.76
N GLN A 121 -11.91 -20.09 0.19
CA GLN A 121 -10.97 -21.02 0.83
C GLN A 121 -10.38 -20.44 2.13
N LEU A 122 -9.97 -19.18 2.11
CA LEU A 122 -9.43 -18.49 3.28
C LEU A 122 -10.52 -18.29 4.35
N GLU A 123 -11.74 -17.92 3.94
CA GLU A 123 -12.87 -17.74 4.86
C GLU A 123 -13.25 -19.04 5.57
N ALA A 124 -13.24 -20.18 4.86
CA ALA A 124 -13.49 -21.48 5.46
C ALA A 124 -12.47 -21.86 6.55
N GLY A 125 -11.22 -21.42 6.40
CA GLY A 125 -10.14 -21.66 7.37
C GLY A 125 -9.99 -20.58 8.45
N ALA A 126 -10.72 -19.46 8.34
CA ALA A 126 -10.44 -18.24 9.11
C ALA A 126 -10.58 -18.42 10.62
N ALA A 127 -11.67 -19.04 11.07
CA ALA A 127 -11.93 -19.25 12.49
C ALA A 127 -10.87 -20.18 13.13
N ALA A 128 -10.56 -21.30 12.48
CA ALA A 128 -9.56 -22.26 12.95
C ALA A 128 -8.13 -21.69 12.90
N GLY A 129 -7.84 -20.83 11.91
CA GLY A 129 -6.55 -20.19 11.75
C GLY A 129 -6.35 -18.92 12.58
N GLY A 130 -7.37 -18.44 13.32
CA GLY A 130 -7.25 -17.24 14.14
C GLY A 130 -7.03 -15.95 13.34
N TYR A 131 -7.64 -15.85 12.15
CA TYR A 131 -7.58 -14.66 11.30
C TYR A 131 -8.95 -14.29 10.72
N ARG A 132 -9.02 -13.10 10.12
CA ARG A 132 -10.22 -12.59 9.45
C ARG A 132 -9.89 -12.23 8.01
N VAL A 133 -10.80 -12.58 7.11
CA VAL A 133 -10.68 -12.32 5.67
C VAL A 133 -11.65 -11.22 5.28
N ARG A 134 -11.22 -10.33 4.38
CA ARG A 134 -12.09 -9.34 3.74
C ARG A 134 -11.71 -9.19 2.28
N SER A 135 -12.73 -9.13 1.43
CA SER A 135 -12.62 -8.86 0.00
C SER A 135 -12.91 -7.39 -0.28
N HIS A 136 -12.09 -6.74 -1.12
CA HIS A 136 -12.18 -5.31 -1.41
C HIS A 136 -12.32 -5.07 -2.91
N SER A 137 -13.29 -4.27 -3.31
CA SER A 137 -13.61 -4.04 -4.73
C SER A 137 -13.49 -2.58 -5.13
N VAL A 138 -13.29 -2.35 -6.42
CA VAL A 138 -13.53 -1.07 -7.10
C VAL A 138 -14.69 -1.26 -8.07
N GLY A 139 -15.80 -0.56 -7.82
CA GLY A 139 -17.06 -0.91 -8.49
C GLY A 139 -17.42 -2.38 -8.25
N GLU A 140 -17.63 -3.13 -9.33
CA GLU A 140 -17.94 -4.56 -9.30
C GLU A 140 -16.71 -5.48 -9.34
N TRP A 141 -15.50 -4.93 -9.51
CA TRP A 141 -14.28 -5.71 -9.70
C TRP A 141 -13.56 -5.92 -8.37
N LEU A 142 -13.41 -7.19 -7.96
CA LEU A 142 -12.61 -7.53 -6.80
C LEU A 142 -11.14 -7.17 -7.07
N SER A 143 -10.57 -6.34 -6.22
CA SER A 143 -9.24 -5.77 -6.41
C SER A 143 -8.17 -6.52 -5.62
N TYR A 144 -8.48 -6.90 -4.37
CA TYR A 144 -7.60 -7.69 -3.52
C TYR A 144 -8.37 -8.31 -2.35
N ILE A 145 -7.74 -9.28 -1.70
CA ILE A 145 -8.20 -9.90 -0.45
C ILE A 145 -7.24 -9.48 0.66
N SER A 146 -7.75 -9.04 1.80
CA SER A 146 -6.95 -8.81 3.00
C SER A 146 -7.23 -9.86 4.06
N VAL A 147 -6.19 -10.38 4.68
CA VAL A 147 -6.23 -11.25 5.85
C VAL A 147 -5.55 -10.55 7.02
N LYS A 148 -6.25 -10.43 8.14
CA LYS A 148 -5.75 -9.78 9.36
C LYS A 148 -5.90 -10.68 10.56
N THR A 149 -4.94 -10.63 11.48
CA THR A 149 -5.00 -11.34 12.76
C THR A 149 -4.85 -10.36 13.93
N ASP A 150 -5.51 -10.65 15.04
CA ASP A 150 -5.23 -10.00 16.34
C ASP A 150 -4.31 -10.87 17.20
N ALA A 151 -3.96 -12.07 16.74
CA ALA A 151 -2.99 -12.96 17.35
C ALA A 151 -1.56 -12.59 16.92
N ASP A 152 -0.61 -13.47 17.23
CA ASP A 152 0.77 -13.34 16.80
C ASP A 152 0.87 -13.30 15.26
N SER A 153 1.65 -12.34 14.73
CA SER A 153 1.89 -12.17 13.29
C SER A 153 2.48 -13.41 12.60
N THR A 154 3.13 -14.31 13.34
CA THR A 154 3.63 -15.60 12.85
C THR A 154 2.55 -16.43 12.17
N VAL A 155 1.27 -16.29 12.57
CA VAL A 155 0.12 -16.92 11.91
C VAL A 155 0.06 -16.54 10.42
N LEU A 156 0.28 -15.26 10.10
CA LEU A 156 0.22 -14.79 8.72
C LEU A 156 1.49 -15.14 7.94
N THR A 157 2.65 -15.21 8.59
CA THR A 157 3.89 -15.71 7.98
C THR A 157 3.77 -17.18 7.58
N GLN A 158 3.15 -18.00 8.44
CA GLN A 158 2.85 -19.40 8.14
C GLN A 158 1.84 -19.52 7.00
N LEU A 159 0.77 -18.72 7.02
CA LEU A 159 -0.21 -18.66 5.94
C LEU A 159 0.45 -18.25 4.61
N GLN A 160 1.32 -17.24 4.61
CA GLN A 160 2.08 -16.82 3.43
C GLN A 160 2.94 -17.96 2.90
N THR A 161 3.65 -18.66 3.78
CA THR A 161 4.49 -19.82 3.41
C THR A 161 3.63 -20.90 2.76
N HIS A 162 2.49 -21.22 3.36
CA HIS A 162 1.55 -22.20 2.81
C HIS A 162 1.02 -21.82 1.43
N LEU A 163 0.61 -20.56 1.24
CA LEU A 163 0.16 -20.05 -0.06
C LEU A 163 1.27 -20.14 -1.13
N LYS A 164 2.55 -20.00 -0.74
CA LYS A 164 3.70 -20.04 -1.65
C LYS A 164 4.22 -21.45 -1.95
N ALA A 165 4.08 -22.41 -1.05
CA ALA A 165 4.92 -23.62 -1.03
C ALA A 165 4.60 -24.72 -2.05
N SER A 166 3.47 -24.72 -2.76
CA SER A 166 3.05 -25.99 -3.41
C SER A 166 2.13 -25.88 -4.64
N SER A 167 2.18 -24.82 -5.45
CA SER A 167 1.18 -24.47 -6.51
C SER A 167 -0.13 -23.83 -6.01
N GLY A 168 -0.13 -23.32 -4.77
CA GLY A 168 -1.31 -22.76 -4.10
C GLY A 168 -1.68 -21.32 -4.46
N LEU A 169 -0.73 -20.52 -4.94
CA LEU A 169 -1.01 -19.17 -5.44
C LEU A 169 -0.94 -19.13 -6.97
N PRO A 170 -2.05 -18.85 -7.67
CA PRO A 170 -2.06 -18.65 -9.12
C PRO A 170 -1.01 -17.62 -9.56
N PRO A 171 -0.36 -17.80 -10.73
CA PRO A 171 0.69 -16.88 -11.20
C PRO A 171 0.18 -15.45 -11.40
N GLU A 172 -1.12 -15.27 -11.65
CA GLU A 172 -1.79 -13.97 -11.77
C GLU A 172 -1.88 -13.22 -10.43
N LEU A 173 -1.61 -13.89 -9.30
CA LEU A 173 -1.73 -13.33 -7.97
C LEU A 173 -0.35 -13.18 -7.30
N ALA A 174 -0.28 -12.23 -6.37
CA ALA A 174 0.87 -12.02 -5.49
C ALA A 174 0.41 -11.90 -4.04
N VAL A 175 1.25 -12.35 -3.11
CA VAL A 175 0.99 -12.23 -1.67
C VAL A 175 1.93 -11.22 -1.05
N HIS A 176 1.37 -10.23 -0.38
CA HIS A 176 2.05 -9.21 0.41
C HIS A 176 1.82 -9.52 1.88
N CYS A 177 2.85 -9.49 2.71
CA CYS A 177 2.71 -9.75 4.15
C CYS A 177 3.64 -8.82 4.93
N ASN A 178 3.06 -8.04 5.84
CA ASN A 178 3.80 -7.19 6.78
C ASN A 178 3.05 -7.22 8.13
N GLY A 179 3.72 -7.75 9.16
CA GLY A 179 3.16 -7.90 10.50
C GLY A 179 1.82 -8.64 10.53
N ASN A 180 0.79 -7.98 11.06
CA ASN A 180 -0.55 -8.55 11.23
C ASN A 180 -1.47 -8.36 10.01
N ASN A 181 -0.91 -8.04 8.84
CA ASN A 181 -1.64 -7.83 7.61
C ASN A 181 -1.03 -8.62 6.44
N LEU A 182 -1.84 -9.46 5.81
CA LEU A 182 -1.55 -10.14 4.56
C LEU A 182 -2.54 -9.67 3.50
N ALA A 183 -2.06 -9.43 2.28
CA ALA A 183 -2.91 -9.11 1.14
C ALA A 183 -2.58 -10.04 -0.03
N VAL A 184 -3.64 -10.52 -0.70
CA VAL A 184 -3.53 -11.21 -1.99
C VAL A 184 -3.99 -10.23 -3.07
N VAL A 185 -3.07 -9.85 -3.95
CA VAL A 185 -3.26 -8.81 -4.97
C VAL A 185 -3.09 -9.38 -6.37
N VAL A 186 -3.59 -8.67 -7.37
CA VAL A 186 -3.46 -9.04 -8.79
C VAL A 186 -2.14 -8.52 -9.37
N ARG A 187 -1.38 -9.38 -10.04
CA ARG A 187 -0.18 -8.98 -10.79
C ARG A 187 -0.57 -8.16 -12.02
N GLY A 188 0.18 -7.10 -12.31
CA GLY A 188 -0.19 -6.12 -13.32
C GLY A 188 -1.14 -5.03 -12.80
N ALA A 189 -1.57 -5.12 -11.55
CA ALA A 189 -2.35 -4.09 -10.85
C ALA A 189 -1.73 -3.79 -9.46
N GLN A 190 -0.40 -3.83 -9.36
CA GLN A 190 0.34 -3.61 -8.12
C GLN A 190 0.87 -2.17 -8.02
N LYS A 191 1.33 -1.76 -6.83
CA LYS A 191 1.87 -0.42 -6.56
C LYS A 191 2.90 0.00 -7.61
N LYS A 192 3.84 -0.89 -7.97
CA LYS A 192 4.85 -0.64 -9.01
C LYS A 192 4.24 -0.35 -10.38
N ASP A 193 3.20 -1.09 -10.76
CA ASP A 193 2.59 -0.98 -12.09
C ASP A 193 1.84 0.37 -12.18
N ALA A 194 1.17 0.74 -11.10
CA ALA A 194 0.50 2.02 -10.95
C ALA A 194 1.48 3.20 -10.94
N VAL A 195 2.56 3.11 -10.16
CA VAL A 195 3.59 4.15 -10.09
C VAL A 195 4.24 4.36 -11.46
N GLN A 196 4.66 3.28 -12.12
CA GLN A 196 5.23 3.35 -13.47
C GLN A 196 4.28 4.07 -14.44
N ARG A 197 2.99 3.74 -14.38
CA ARG A 197 1.99 4.30 -15.29
C ARG A 197 1.70 5.77 -15.02
N VAL A 198 1.68 6.19 -13.75
CA VAL A 198 1.52 7.59 -13.34
C VAL A 198 2.77 8.41 -13.69
N MET A 199 3.97 7.86 -13.52
CA MET A 199 5.22 8.51 -13.97
C MET A 199 5.14 8.84 -15.46
N THR A 200 4.70 7.89 -16.30
CA THR A 200 4.52 8.13 -17.74
C THR A 200 3.51 9.25 -18.05
N GLU A 201 2.44 9.41 -17.26
CA GLU A 201 1.54 10.58 -17.44
C GLU A 201 2.24 11.88 -17.04
N LEU A 202 2.93 11.90 -15.89
CA LEU A 202 3.59 13.11 -15.40
C LEU A 202 4.74 13.55 -16.32
N GLU A 203 5.51 12.62 -16.88
CA GLU A 203 6.61 12.91 -17.81
C GLU A 203 6.15 13.59 -19.11
N ARG A 204 4.90 13.35 -19.53
CA ARG A 204 4.30 14.06 -20.68
C ARG A 204 4.15 15.56 -20.42
N ASP A 205 3.97 15.95 -19.16
CA ASP A 205 3.87 17.34 -18.73
C ASP A 205 5.25 17.98 -18.44
N GLY A 206 6.34 17.23 -18.69
CA GLY A 206 7.72 17.67 -18.53
C GLY A 206 8.49 16.90 -17.47
N ALA A 207 9.81 17.07 -17.48
CA ALA A 207 10.75 16.30 -16.66
C ALA A 207 10.42 16.34 -15.16
N ILE A 208 10.59 15.19 -14.51
CA ILE A 208 10.37 14.98 -13.09
C ILE A 208 11.63 14.41 -12.44
N VAL A 209 11.80 14.68 -11.15
CA VAL A 209 12.72 13.96 -10.25
C VAL A 209 11.85 13.23 -9.24
N THR A 210 12.10 11.94 -9.04
CA THR A 210 11.20 11.05 -8.31
C THR A 210 11.82 10.53 -7.02
N MET A 211 11.01 10.50 -5.97
CA MET A 211 11.37 9.91 -4.68
C MET A 211 10.32 8.86 -4.29
N GLY A 212 10.73 7.64 -4.03
CA GLY A 212 9.87 6.59 -3.48
C GLY A 212 10.07 6.45 -1.98
N ALA A 213 9.00 6.54 -1.19
CA ALA A 213 9.04 6.35 0.26
C ALA A 213 8.15 5.18 0.68
N GLY A 214 8.71 4.21 1.41
CA GLY A 214 8.00 3.01 1.86
C GLY A 214 8.69 2.27 3.00
N ASP A 215 7.93 1.47 3.74
CA ASP A 215 8.39 0.69 4.89
C ASP A 215 8.51 -0.81 4.58
N SER A 216 7.71 -1.30 3.64
CA SER A 216 7.46 -2.73 3.41
C SER A 216 8.35 -3.28 2.31
N LEU A 217 8.76 -4.55 2.38
CA LEU A 217 9.48 -5.19 1.27
C LEU A 217 8.70 -5.16 -0.06
N THR A 218 7.37 -5.09 0.02
CA THR A 218 6.49 -4.99 -1.15
C THR A 218 6.44 -3.60 -1.78
N ASP A 219 7.04 -2.60 -1.14
CA ASP A 219 7.18 -1.24 -1.66
C ASP A 219 8.46 -1.06 -2.48
N LEU A 220 9.50 -1.86 -2.19
CA LEU A 220 10.77 -1.85 -2.92
C LEU A 220 10.59 -1.85 -4.46
N PRO A 221 9.69 -2.66 -5.06
CA PRO A 221 9.52 -2.65 -6.51
C PRO A 221 9.06 -1.30 -7.10
N PHE A 222 8.28 -0.49 -6.39
CA PHE A 222 7.93 0.85 -6.89
C PHE A 222 9.01 1.88 -6.53
N MET A 223 9.66 1.72 -5.37
CA MET A 223 10.74 2.60 -4.94
C MET A 223 11.95 2.48 -5.88
N GLN A 224 12.23 1.27 -6.41
CA GLN A 224 13.27 1.01 -7.40
C GLN A 224 13.03 1.67 -8.77
N LEU A 225 11.80 2.11 -9.05
CA LEU A 225 11.51 2.90 -10.25
C LEU A 225 11.91 4.38 -10.09
N CYS A 226 12.06 4.85 -8.84
CA CYS A 226 12.32 6.25 -8.54
C CYS A 226 13.83 6.57 -8.57
N ASP A 227 14.18 7.83 -8.79
CA ASP A 227 15.57 8.31 -8.76
C ASP A 227 16.20 8.17 -7.37
N PHE A 228 15.39 8.39 -6.33
CA PHE A 228 15.79 8.25 -4.93
C PHE A 228 14.76 7.44 -4.15
N ALA A 229 15.22 6.79 -3.08
CA ALA A 229 14.37 6.06 -2.15
C ALA A 229 14.58 6.53 -0.72
N LEU A 230 13.50 6.62 0.06
CA LEU A 230 13.52 6.90 1.49
C LEU A 230 12.84 5.75 2.24
N VAL A 231 13.50 5.25 3.27
CA VAL A 231 12.99 4.16 4.11
C VAL A 231 13.02 4.60 5.58
N PRO A 232 11.92 4.48 6.34
CA PRO A 232 11.93 4.75 7.78
C PRO A 232 12.92 3.82 8.50
N LYS A 233 13.63 4.34 9.51
CA LYS A 233 14.69 3.61 10.23
C LYS A 233 14.23 2.33 10.95
N ALA A 234 12.94 2.23 11.28
CA ALA A 234 12.35 1.11 12.00
C ALA A 234 11.20 0.54 11.17
N SER A 235 11.55 -0.02 10.01
CA SER A 235 10.64 -0.56 9.00
C SER A 235 10.97 -2.02 8.69
N GLN A 236 10.06 -2.71 7.99
CA GLN A 236 10.30 -4.07 7.53
C GLN A 236 11.55 -4.16 6.65
N ILE A 237 11.72 -3.22 5.71
CA ILE A 237 12.91 -3.15 4.86
C ILE A 237 14.17 -3.06 5.74
N GLN A 238 14.22 -2.16 6.72
CA GLN A 238 15.35 -2.06 7.66
C GLN A 238 15.65 -3.38 8.36
N SER A 239 14.64 -4.02 8.95
CA SER A 239 14.82 -5.27 9.69
C SER A 239 15.19 -6.47 8.81
N GLU A 240 14.84 -6.48 7.52
CA GLU A 240 15.05 -7.65 6.66
C GLU A 240 16.21 -7.51 5.67
N THR A 241 16.59 -6.28 5.28
CA THR A 241 17.63 -6.06 4.26
C THR A 241 18.94 -5.50 4.82
N TRP A 242 18.92 -4.76 5.93
CA TRP A 242 20.12 -4.13 6.50
C TRP A 242 20.83 -4.99 7.56
N CYS A 243 20.22 -6.09 8.00
CA CYS A 243 20.81 -7.03 8.98
C CYS A 243 22.11 -7.71 8.53
N GLY A 244 22.52 -7.54 7.27
CA GLY A 244 23.83 -8.01 6.77
C GLY A 244 25.00 -7.06 7.00
N TYR A 245 24.78 -5.86 7.56
CA TYR A 245 25.80 -4.80 7.71
C TYR A 245 26.04 -4.35 9.16
N GLY A 246 25.76 -5.20 10.15
CA GLY A 246 26.28 -5.06 11.52
C GLY A 246 26.56 -6.43 12.11
N LEU A 247 27.73 -6.75 12.66
CA LEU A 247 28.83 -5.94 13.18
C LEU A 247 30.01 -5.76 12.21
#